data_AF-F0M292-F1
#
_entry.id   AF-F0M292-F1
#
_cell.length_a   1.000
_cell.length_b   1.000
_cell.length_c   1.000
_cell.angle_alpha   90.00
_cell.angle_beta   90.00
_cell.angle_gamma   90.00
#
_symmetry.space_group_name_H-M   'P 1'
#
loop_
_entity.id
_entity.type
_entity.pdbx_description
1 polymer ?
#
loop_
_entity_poly.entity_id
_entity_poly.type
_entity_poly.pdbx_seq_one_letter_code
_entity_poly.pdbx_strand_id
1 'polypeptide(L)'
;MAKTPAQRIKKHGSKAVVPQHHLPPAVNPTTARTPEKAQSNSNLILIAGVVASLFLFWYLHLLTLEQLRQLSGGLAMPDSLIGGFDPAYIGQLHSAMDDDARGQLNYVHKTAGTLFPLIFGFTWLLLIGTNVARKALRWSLWALPLLFVVVRLWGNVTIDSVMAAETADAGQVALASGLTVAGWVLLVLSLLAGAAAVFLGARKPKAAR
;
A
#
# COMPACT_ATOMS: atom_id res chain seq x y z
N MET A 1 -23.18 45.46 -26.50
CA MET A 1 -22.36 44.51 -25.73
C MET A 1 -21.41 45.29 -24.81
N ALA A 2 -21.44 45.05 -23.50
CA ALA A 2 -20.57 45.74 -22.55
C ALA A 2 -19.15 45.16 -22.57
N LYS A 3 -18.12 46.02 -22.59
CA LYS A 3 -16.70 45.61 -22.60
C LYS A 3 -16.35 44.83 -21.33
N THR A 4 -15.58 43.76 -21.46
CA THR A 4 -15.16 42.95 -20.30
C THR A 4 -14.18 43.72 -19.41
N PRO A 5 -14.06 43.37 -18.11
CA PRO A 5 -13.13 44.03 -17.19
C PRO A 5 -11.67 44.04 -17.70
N ALA A 6 -11.21 42.94 -18.28
CA ALA A 6 -9.87 42.83 -18.86
C ALA A 6 -9.63 43.83 -20.02
N GLN A 7 -10.66 44.05 -20.86
CA GLN A 7 -10.59 45.02 -21.95
C GLN A 7 -10.56 46.48 -21.44
N ARG A 8 -11.18 46.76 -20.28
CA ARG A 8 -11.16 48.10 -19.66
C ARG A 8 -9.84 48.38 -18.96
N ILE A 9 -9.26 47.41 -18.27
CA ILE A 9 -7.94 47.50 -17.64
C ILE A 9 -6.85 47.74 -18.71
N LYS A 10 -6.91 47.01 -19.84
CA LYS A 10 -5.98 47.22 -20.96
C LYS A 10 -6.06 48.63 -21.57
N LYS A 11 -7.24 49.27 -21.56
CA LYS A 11 -7.45 50.60 -22.17
C LYS A 11 -7.20 51.76 -21.20
N HIS A 12 -7.50 51.60 -19.92
CA HIS A 12 -7.46 52.69 -18.94
C HIS A 12 -6.40 52.50 -17.83
N GLY A 13 -5.64 51.40 -17.87
CA GLY A 13 -4.57 51.11 -16.92
C GLY A 13 -5.05 51.16 -15.47
N SER A 14 -4.27 51.82 -14.61
CA SER A 14 -4.58 52.01 -13.19
C SER A 14 -5.81 52.90 -12.92
N LYS A 15 -6.34 53.60 -13.93
CA LYS A 15 -7.56 54.42 -13.82
C LYS A 15 -8.84 53.67 -14.23
N ALA A 16 -8.74 52.37 -14.51
CA ALA A 16 -9.91 51.57 -14.88
C ALA A 16 -10.85 51.38 -13.67
N VAL A 17 -12.05 51.96 -13.75
CA VAL A 17 -13.14 51.67 -12.79
C VAL A 17 -13.67 50.26 -13.10
N VAL A 18 -13.19 49.28 -12.33
CA VAL A 18 -13.70 47.91 -12.34
C VAL A 18 -14.69 47.79 -11.17
N PRO A 19 -15.98 47.52 -11.42
CA PRO A 19 -16.90 47.24 -10.34
C PRO A 19 -16.38 46.04 -9.55
N GLN A 20 -15.98 46.24 -8.29
CA GLN A 20 -15.73 45.17 -7.34
C GLN A 20 -17.08 44.52 -7.04
N HIS A 21 -17.51 43.58 -7.89
CA HIS A 21 -18.49 42.61 -7.44
C HIS A 21 -17.78 41.75 -6.42
N HIS A 22 -17.91 42.12 -5.14
CA HIS A 22 -17.71 41.22 -4.03
C HIS A 22 -18.76 40.13 -4.19
N LEU A 23 -18.42 39.08 -4.94
CA LEU A 23 -19.19 37.85 -4.88
C LEU A 23 -19.20 37.47 -3.39
N PRO A 24 -20.38 37.28 -2.76
CA PRO A 24 -20.42 36.78 -1.40
C PRO A 24 -19.54 35.53 -1.35
N PRO A 25 -18.70 35.37 -0.30
CA PRO A 25 -17.86 34.19 -0.16
C PRO A 25 -18.73 32.97 -0.44
N ALA A 26 -18.31 32.09 -1.34
CA ALA A 26 -19.07 30.88 -1.63
C ALA A 26 -19.32 30.16 -0.30
N VAL A 27 -20.56 30.22 0.20
CA VAL A 27 -20.97 29.66 1.49
C VAL A 27 -21.13 28.16 1.26
N ASN A 28 -20.02 27.48 1.02
CA ASN A 28 -19.99 26.04 1.07
C ASN A 28 -19.53 25.67 2.49
N PRO A 29 -20.45 25.33 3.42
CA PRO A 29 -20.08 25.01 4.80
C PRO A 29 -19.11 23.82 4.92
N THR A 30 -18.85 23.11 3.83
CA THR A 30 -17.90 21.99 3.74
C THR A 30 -16.44 22.40 3.50
N THR A 31 -16.16 23.66 3.09
CA THR A 31 -14.79 24.12 2.77
C THR A 31 -14.11 24.91 3.90
N ALA A 32 -14.84 25.31 4.94
CA ALA A 32 -14.27 25.90 6.16
C ALA A 32 -13.64 24.82 7.05
N ARG A 33 -12.50 24.25 6.63
CA ARG A 33 -11.74 23.28 7.44
C ARG A 33 -10.67 23.99 8.26
N THR A 34 -10.76 23.90 9.58
CA THR A 34 -9.63 24.27 10.44
C THR A 34 -8.48 23.28 10.25
N PRO A 35 -7.21 23.69 10.42
CA PRO A 35 -6.07 22.78 10.35
C PRO A 35 -6.21 21.56 11.29
N GLU A 36 -6.76 21.78 12.48
CA GLU A 36 -7.01 20.74 13.49
C GLU A 36 -8.03 19.69 12.98
N LYS A 37 -9.12 20.13 12.36
CA LYS A 37 -10.14 19.22 11.77
C LYS A 37 -9.60 18.45 10.57
N ALA A 38 -8.77 19.08 9.74
CA ALA A 38 -8.10 18.42 8.62
C ALA A 38 -7.13 17.33 9.10
N GLN A 39 -6.36 17.60 10.16
CA GLN A 39 -5.44 16.64 10.76
C GLN A 39 -6.17 15.46 11.42
N SER A 40 -7.27 15.71 12.14
CA SER A 40 -8.10 14.66 12.75
C SER A 40 -8.62 13.66 11.71
N ASN A 41 -9.11 14.14 10.56
CA ASN A 41 -9.60 13.27 9.50
C ASN A 41 -8.48 12.43 8.86
N SER A 42 -7.28 13.00 8.71
CA SER A 42 -6.12 12.26 8.22
C SER A 42 -5.71 11.14 9.18
N ASN A 43 -5.74 11.40 10.48
CA ASN A 43 -5.41 10.40 11.50
C ASN A 43 -6.42 9.25 11.51
N LEU A 44 -7.72 9.53 11.36
CA LEU A 44 -8.76 8.49 11.30
C LEU A 44 -8.54 7.55 10.10
N ILE A 45 -8.26 8.10 8.92
CA ILE A 45 -7.99 7.29 7.71
C ILE A 45 -6.72 6.44 7.92
N LEU A 46 -5.67 7.03 8.50
CA LEU A 46 -4.44 6.30 8.79
C LEU A 46 -4.65 5.15 9.78
N ILE A 47 -5.36 5.41 10.89
CA ILE A 47 -5.68 4.38 11.88
C ILE A 47 -6.49 3.26 11.24
N ALA A 48 -7.54 3.60 10.49
CA ALA A 48 -8.36 2.61 9.80
C ALA A 48 -7.53 1.76 8.82
N GLY A 49 -6.65 2.40 8.04
CA GLY A 49 -5.74 1.72 7.12
C GLY A 49 -4.74 0.79 7.82
N VAL A 50 -4.16 1.22 8.94
CA VAL A 50 -3.23 0.41 9.74
C VAL A 50 -3.95 -0.79 10.34
N VAL A 51 -5.12 -0.58 10.95
CA VAL A 51 -5.93 -1.66 11.54
C VAL A 51 -6.35 -2.66 10.47
N ALA A 52 -6.83 -2.19 9.32
CA ALA A 52 -7.19 -3.05 8.19
C ALA A 52 -5.98 -3.85 7.67
N SER A 53 -4.80 -3.22 7.58
CA SER A 53 -3.56 -3.89 7.16
C SER A 53 -3.13 -4.98 8.15
N LEU A 54 -3.18 -4.69 9.45
CA LEU A 54 -2.87 -5.67 10.50
C LEU A 54 -3.85 -6.83 10.51
N PHE A 55 -5.15 -6.53 10.38
CA PHE A 55 -6.19 -7.55 10.30
C PHE A 55 -6.01 -8.45 9.08
N LEU A 56 -5.76 -7.87 7.90
CA LEU A 56 -5.51 -8.66 6.68
C LEU A 56 -4.20 -9.46 6.75
N PHE A 57 -3.15 -8.89 7.36
CA PHE A 57 -1.91 -9.62 7.60
C PHE A 57 -2.15 -10.86 8.48
N TRP A 58 -2.83 -10.66 9.60
CA TRP A 58 -3.24 -11.73 10.52
C TRP A 58 -4.10 -12.78 9.80
N TYR A 59 -5.17 -12.32 9.15
CA TYR A 59 -6.10 -13.18 8.41
C TYR A 59 -5.37 -14.04 7.38
N LEU A 60 -4.49 -13.44 6.58
CA LEU A 60 -3.74 -14.17 5.56
C LEU A 60 -2.72 -15.12 6.20
N HIS A 61 -1.76 -14.61 6.96
CA HIS A 61 -0.57 -15.38 7.35
C HIS A 61 -0.77 -16.28 8.56
N LEU A 62 -1.68 -15.94 9.47
CA LEU A 62 -1.82 -16.66 10.75
C LEU A 62 -3.09 -17.51 10.81
N LEU A 63 -4.08 -17.21 9.96
CA LEU A 63 -5.31 -17.98 9.89
C LEU A 63 -5.41 -18.76 8.59
N THR A 64 -5.40 -18.08 7.44
CA THR A 64 -5.73 -18.70 6.15
C THR A 64 -4.64 -19.64 5.67
N LEU A 65 -3.38 -19.21 5.70
CA LEU A 65 -2.25 -20.06 5.30
C LEU A 65 -2.02 -21.22 6.29
N GLU A 66 -2.35 -21.03 7.58
CA GLU A 66 -2.30 -22.12 8.57
C GLU A 66 -3.42 -23.15 8.35
N GLN A 67 -4.61 -22.72 7.92
CA GLN A 67 -5.66 -23.65 7.50
C GLN A 67 -5.22 -24.46 6.28
N LEU A 68 -4.58 -23.83 5.28
CA LEU A 68 -4.02 -24.54 4.13
C LEU A 68 -2.89 -25.49 4.53
N ARG A 69 -2.09 -25.15 5.55
CA ARG A 69 -1.06 -26.04 6.10
C ARG A 69 -1.64 -27.37 6.62
N GLN A 70 -2.88 -27.33 7.12
CA GLN A 70 -3.57 -28.55 7.56
C GLN A 70 -3.99 -29.42 6.37
N LEU A 71 -4.24 -28.82 5.20
CA LEU A 71 -4.59 -29.53 3.97
C LEU A 71 -3.38 -30.11 3.22
N SER A 72 -2.16 -29.71 3.58
CA SER A 72 -0.90 -30.16 2.97
C SER A 72 -0.09 -31.10 3.87
N GLY A 73 -0.76 -31.79 4.81
CA GLY A 73 -0.07 -32.70 5.74
C GLY A 73 0.91 -32.01 6.69
N GLY A 74 0.74 -30.70 6.93
CA GLY A 74 1.59 -29.91 7.83
C GLY A 74 2.65 -29.05 7.13
N LEU A 75 2.77 -29.14 5.79
CA LEU A 75 3.72 -28.33 5.01
C LEU A 75 3.24 -26.88 4.87
N ALA A 76 4.05 -25.92 5.30
CA ALA A 76 3.69 -24.51 5.23
C ALA A 76 3.48 -24.04 3.77
N MET A 77 2.53 -23.14 3.55
CA MET A 77 2.36 -22.54 2.23
C MET A 77 3.60 -21.70 1.86
N PRO A 78 3.96 -21.63 0.56
CA PRO A 78 5.19 -20.95 0.12
C PRO A 78 5.31 -19.52 0.66
N ASP A 79 4.21 -18.76 0.70
CA ASP A 79 4.12 -17.40 1.25
C ASP A 79 4.59 -17.25 2.70
N SER A 80 4.48 -18.31 3.51
CA SER A 80 4.90 -18.30 4.92
C SER A 80 6.39 -18.53 5.11
N LEU A 81 7.10 -18.94 4.05
CA LEU A 81 8.51 -19.33 4.13
C LEU A 81 9.43 -18.11 4.00
N ILE A 82 9.76 -17.51 5.14
CA ILE A 82 10.60 -16.31 5.23
C ILE A 82 11.99 -16.52 4.59
N GLY A 83 12.53 -17.75 4.66
CA GLY A 83 13.82 -18.13 4.07
C GLY A 83 13.74 -18.59 2.60
N GLY A 84 12.56 -18.60 2.00
CA GLY A 84 12.33 -19.17 0.68
C GLY A 84 12.17 -20.70 0.70
N PHE A 85 12.18 -21.29 -0.49
CA PHE A 85 11.98 -22.70 -0.75
C PHE A 85 12.69 -23.14 -2.03
N ASP A 86 12.75 -24.45 -2.27
CA ASP A 86 13.40 -25.08 -3.42
C ASP A 86 12.43 -25.98 -4.20
N PRO A 87 12.84 -26.51 -5.37
CA PRO A 87 11.97 -27.37 -6.19
C PRO A 87 11.54 -28.66 -5.49
N ALA A 88 12.37 -29.20 -4.59
CA ALA A 88 12.05 -30.42 -3.86
C ALA A 88 10.91 -30.16 -2.85
N TYR A 89 10.91 -29.00 -2.20
CA TYR A 89 9.83 -28.55 -1.33
C TYR A 89 8.51 -28.40 -2.10
N ILE A 90 8.57 -27.74 -3.27
CA ILE A 90 7.38 -27.60 -4.14
C ILE A 90 6.87 -28.96 -4.60
N GLY A 91 7.74 -29.90 -4.97
CA GLY A 91 7.33 -31.25 -5.34
C GLY A 91 6.62 -31.98 -4.19
N GLN A 92 7.14 -31.88 -2.96
CA GLN A 92 6.49 -32.43 -1.77
C GLN A 92 5.13 -31.78 -1.53
N LEU A 93 5.06 -30.45 -1.59
CA LEU A 93 3.83 -29.70 -1.38
C LEU A 93 2.77 -30.03 -2.44
N HIS A 94 3.17 -30.12 -3.71
CA HIS A 94 2.29 -30.51 -4.81
C HIS A 94 1.76 -31.94 -4.62
N SER A 95 2.59 -32.88 -4.15
CA SER A 95 2.14 -34.25 -3.85
C SER A 95 1.18 -34.35 -2.65
N ALA A 96 1.25 -33.38 -1.74
CA ALA A 96 0.42 -33.34 -0.54
C ALA A 96 -0.91 -32.59 -0.73
N MET A 97 -1.03 -31.77 -1.78
CA MET A 97 -2.21 -30.95 -2.06
C MET A 97 -2.99 -31.48 -3.26
N ASP A 98 -4.28 -31.72 -3.08
CA ASP A 98 -5.20 -31.98 -4.18
C ASP A 98 -5.52 -30.72 -5.02
N ASP A 99 -6.32 -30.89 -6.08
CA ASP A 99 -6.74 -29.79 -6.95
C ASP A 99 -7.53 -28.72 -6.18
N ASP A 100 -8.37 -29.13 -5.22
CA ASP A 100 -9.21 -28.21 -4.45
C ASP A 100 -8.37 -27.35 -3.49
N ALA A 101 -7.39 -27.93 -2.80
CA ALA A 101 -6.46 -27.21 -1.93
C ALA A 101 -5.61 -26.21 -2.73
N ARG A 102 -5.14 -26.59 -3.93
CA ARG A 102 -4.42 -25.67 -4.83
C ARG A 102 -5.34 -24.57 -5.36
N GLY A 103 -6.59 -24.90 -5.67
CA GLY A 103 -7.63 -23.93 -6.02
C GLY A 103 -7.92 -22.94 -4.90
N GLN A 104 -7.95 -23.40 -3.65
CA GLN A 104 -8.14 -22.54 -2.48
C GLN A 104 -6.95 -21.60 -2.28
N LEU A 105 -5.71 -22.07 -2.42
CA LEU A 105 -4.52 -21.21 -2.39
C LEU A 105 -4.62 -20.11 -3.46
N ASN A 106 -4.99 -20.46 -4.69
CA ASN A 106 -5.18 -19.50 -5.77
C ASN A 106 -6.27 -18.45 -5.47
N TYR A 107 -7.39 -18.89 -4.89
CA TYR A 107 -8.46 -17.99 -4.46
C TYR A 107 -7.98 -17.01 -3.38
N VAL A 108 -7.20 -17.50 -2.41
CA VAL A 108 -6.60 -16.67 -1.35
C VAL A 108 -5.65 -15.62 -1.95
N HIS A 109 -4.83 -15.99 -2.93
CA HIS A 109 -3.96 -15.05 -3.65
C HIS A 109 -4.72 -13.96 -4.40
N LYS A 110 -5.81 -14.31 -5.08
CA LYS A 110 -6.68 -13.35 -5.79
C LYS A 110 -7.44 -12.42 -4.86
N THR A 111 -7.67 -12.84 -3.61
CA THR A 111 -8.45 -12.08 -2.63
C THR A 111 -7.53 -11.42 -1.60
N ALA A 112 -7.32 -12.05 -0.45
CA ALA A 112 -6.55 -11.48 0.66
C ALA A 112 -5.08 -11.23 0.27
N GLY A 113 -4.48 -12.12 -0.54
CA GLY A 113 -3.14 -11.95 -1.08
C GLY A 113 -2.98 -10.71 -1.95
N THR A 114 -4.06 -10.20 -2.55
CA THR A 114 -4.06 -8.96 -3.35
C THR A 114 -4.49 -7.74 -2.52
N LEU A 115 -5.52 -7.89 -1.68
CA LEU A 115 -6.04 -6.80 -0.86
C LEU A 115 -5.04 -6.34 0.19
N PHE A 116 -4.37 -7.27 0.87
CA PHE A 116 -3.38 -6.95 1.89
C PHE A 116 -2.28 -6.02 1.38
N PRO A 117 -1.48 -6.37 0.35
CA PRO A 117 -0.39 -5.51 -0.08
C PRO A 117 -0.88 -4.16 -0.55
N LEU A 118 -2.01 -4.08 -1.25
CA LEU A 118 -2.58 -2.81 -1.72
C LEU A 118 -2.99 -1.90 -0.57
N ILE A 119 -3.77 -2.41 0.39
CA ILE A 119 -4.21 -1.62 1.55
C ILE A 119 -3.02 -1.19 2.40
N PHE A 120 -2.06 -2.10 2.64
CA PHE A 120 -0.82 -1.78 3.33
C PHE A 120 -0.04 -0.68 2.58
N GLY A 121 0.17 -0.86 1.27
CA GLY A 121 0.92 0.06 0.43
C GLY A 121 0.33 1.47 0.44
N PHE A 122 -0.96 1.62 0.18
CA PHE A 122 -1.63 2.92 0.22
C PHE A 122 -1.59 3.56 1.61
N THR A 123 -1.80 2.77 2.66
CA THR A 123 -1.72 3.24 4.05
C THR A 123 -0.32 3.78 4.36
N TRP A 124 0.73 3.06 3.98
CA TRP A 124 2.11 3.47 4.21
C TRP A 124 2.51 4.68 3.38
N LEU A 125 2.05 4.77 2.13
CA LEU A 125 2.25 5.95 1.29
C LEU A 125 1.64 7.20 1.93
N LEU A 126 0.42 7.08 2.46
CA LEU A 126 -0.25 8.17 3.17
C LEU A 126 0.49 8.54 4.48
N LEU A 127 0.90 7.53 5.26
CA LEU A 127 1.62 7.71 6.51
C LEU A 127 2.94 8.47 6.28
N ILE A 128 3.73 8.02 5.31
CA ILE A 128 4.98 8.67 4.93
C ILE A 128 4.69 10.06 4.35
N GLY A 129 3.66 10.18 3.50
CA GLY A 129 3.30 11.41 2.81
C GLY A 129 2.87 12.55 3.73
N THR A 130 2.22 12.21 4.84
CA THR A 130 1.73 13.15 5.85
C THR A 130 2.81 13.54 6.86
N ASN A 131 3.77 12.66 7.13
CA ASN A 131 4.80 12.90 8.15
C ASN A 131 6.14 13.42 7.59
N VAL A 132 6.45 13.20 6.30
CA VAL A 132 7.75 13.57 5.70
C VAL A 132 7.63 14.80 4.79
N ALA A 133 8.24 15.92 5.20
CA ALA A 133 8.21 17.18 4.45
C ALA A 133 9.21 17.23 3.28
N ARG A 134 10.38 16.61 3.43
CA ARG A 134 11.45 16.68 2.41
C ARG A 134 11.11 15.78 1.22
N LYS A 135 10.95 16.38 0.03
CA LYS A 135 10.53 15.68 -1.19
C LYS A 135 11.41 14.47 -1.52
N ALA A 136 12.74 14.64 -1.51
CA ALA A 136 13.68 13.55 -1.85
C ALA A 136 13.54 12.37 -0.89
N LEU A 137 13.61 12.62 0.42
CA LEU A 137 13.46 11.59 1.45
C LEU A 137 12.10 10.89 1.37
N ARG A 138 11.02 11.64 1.11
CA ARG A 138 9.68 11.06 0.94
C ARG A 138 9.64 10.07 -0.22
N TRP A 139 10.22 10.43 -1.38
CA TRP A 139 10.27 9.52 -2.54
C TRP A 139 11.12 8.28 -2.24
N SER A 140 12.25 8.41 -1.55
CA SER A 140 13.06 7.27 -1.13
C SER A 140 12.28 6.32 -0.21
N LEU A 141 11.55 6.86 0.77
CA LEU A 141 10.73 6.05 1.69
C LEU A 141 9.50 5.44 1.01
N TRP A 142 8.90 6.12 0.02
CA TRP A 142 7.79 5.61 -0.77
C TRP A 142 8.18 4.45 -1.69
N ALA A 143 9.43 4.39 -2.14
CA ALA A 143 9.90 3.29 -2.99
C ALA A 143 9.72 1.92 -2.31
N LEU A 144 9.88 1.84 -0.99
CA LEU A 144 9.78 0.60 -0.22
C LEU A 144 8.37 -0.03 -0.26
N PRO A 145 7.29 0.64 0.18
CA PRO A 145 5.94 0.09 0.10
C PRO A 145 5.46 -0.10 -1.36
N LEU A 146 5.94 0.70 -2.32
CA LEU A 146 5.62 0.49 -3.73
C LEU A 146 6.24 -0.80 -4.27
N LEU A 147 7.54 -1.01 -4.03
CA LEU A 147 8.22 -2.24 -4.42
C LEU A 147 7.61 -3.45 -3.71
N PHE A 148 7.27 -3.32 -2.42
CA PHE A 148 6.58 -4.36 -1.67
C PHE A 148 5.28 -4.82 -2.36
N VAL A 149 4.44 -3.88 -2.80
CA VAL A 149 3.19 -4.19 -3.52
C VAL A 149 3.49 -4.96 -4.80
N VAL A 150 4.39 -4.45 -5.62
CA VAL A 150 4.74 -5.08 -6.91
C VAL A 150 5.28 -6.49 -6.69
N VAL A 151 6.21 -6.65 -5.75
CA VAL A 151 6.83 -7.93 -5.42
C VAL A 151 5.81 -8.93 -4.89
N ARG A 152 4.87 -8.53 -4.01
CA ARG A 152 3.84 -9.45 -3.50
C ARG A 152 2.84 -9.84 -4.57
N LEU A 153 2.36 -8.91 -5.38
CA LEU A 153 1.43 -9.23 -6.47
C LEU A 153 2.07 -10.16 -7.50
N TRP A 154 3.32 -9.91 -7.87
CA TRP A 154 4.04 -10.80 -8.78
C TRP A 154 4.39 -12.15 -8.13
N GLY A 155 4.77 -12.14 -6.85
CA GLY A 155 5.04 -13.34 -6.07
C GLY A 155 3.84 -14.28 -6.03
N ASN A 156 2.64 -13.77 -5.73
CA ASN A 156 1.41 -14.56 -5.74
C ASN A 156 1.18 -15.26 -7.08
N VAL A 157 1.28 -14.51 -8.20
CA VAL A 157 1.11 -15.07 -9.55
C VAL A 157 2.16 -16.13 -9.86
N THR A 158 3.39 -15.93 -9.40
CA THR A 158 4.50 -16.85 -9.67
C THR A 158 4.34 -18.13 -8.84
N ILE A 159 3.97 -18.03 -7.57
CA ILE A 159 3.64 -19.18 -6.72
C ILE A 159 2.47 -19.96 -7.33
N ASP A 160 1.40 -19.27 -7.75
CA ASP A 160 0.26 -19.89 -8.42
C ASP A 160 0.69 -20.66 -9.69
N SER A 161 1.57 -20.06 -10.50
CA SER A 161 2.07 -20.70 -11.72
C SER A 161 2.89 -21.96 -11.44
N VAL A 162 3.73 -21.92 -10.41
CA VAL A 162 4.56 -23.04 -9.98
C VAL A 162 3.69 -24.18 -9.42
N MET A 163 2.66 -23.84 -8.65
CA MET A 163 1.74 -24.83 -8.07
C MET A 163 0.75 -25.42 -9.08
N ALA A 164 0.52 -24.73 -10.21
CA ALA A 164 -0.31 -25.21 -11.31
C ALA A 164 0.47 -26.07 -12.32
N ALA A 165 1.80 -25.98 -12.34
CA ALA A 165 2.64 -26.74 -13.26
C ALA A 165 2.78 -28.21 -12.80
N GLU A 166 2.68 -29.15 -13.74
CA GLU A 166 2.88 -30.58 -13.46
C GLU A 166 4.33 -30.91 -13.04
N THR A 167 5.29 -30.09 -13.47
CA THR A 167 6.70 -30.22 -13.10
C THR A 167 7.23 -28.89 -12.60
N ALA A 168 7.96 -28.93 -11.47
CA ALA A 168 8.56 -27.75 -10.88
C ALA A 168 9.79 -27.32 -11.68
N ASP A 169 9.62 -26.37 -12.61
CA ASP A 169 10.76 -25.72 -13.27
C ASP A 169 11.62 -24.99 -12.24
N ALA A 170 12.90 -25.37 -12.15
CA ALA A 170 13.81 -24.84 -11.14
C ALA A 170 13.99 -23.31 -11.24
N GLY A 171 13.91 -22.75 -12.45
CA GLY A 171 13.98 -21.31 -12.68
C GLY A 171 12.78 -20.56 -12.10
N GLN A 172 11.57 -21.04 -12.40
CA GLN A 172 10.34 -20.47 -11.85
C GLN A 172 10.24 -20.63 -10.33
N VAL A 173 10.65 -21.77 -9.77
CA VAL A 173 10.69 -21.96 -8.31
C VAL A 173 11.67 -20.98 -7.66
N ALA A 174 12.87 -20.82 -8.23
CA ALA A 174 13.86 -19.88 -7.72
C ALA A 174 13.33 -18.42 -7.75
N LEU A 175 12.61 -18.03 -8.81
CA LEU A 175 11.97 -16.72 -8.88
C LEU A 175 10.88 -16.55 -7.81
N ALA A 176 9.99 -17.54 -7.65
CA ALA A 176 8.92 -17.50 -6.65
C ALA A 176 9.49 -17.40 -5.23
N SER A 177 10.52 -18.21 -4.94
CA SER A 177 11.26 -18.21 -3.68
C SER A 177 11.92 -16.85 -3.42
N GLY A 178 12.63 -16.32 -4.41
CA GLY A 178 13.26 -15.00 -4.32
C GLY A 178 12.27 -13.86 -4.09
N LEU A 179 11.13 -13.86 -4.78
CA LEU A 179 10.06 -12.87 -4.59
C LEU A 179 9.42 -12.99 -3.20
N THR A 180 9.30 -14.21 -2.66
CA THR A 180 8.79 -14.44 -1.30
C THR A 180 9.71 -13.82 -0.27
N VAL A 181 11.01 -14.13 -0.34
CA VAL A 181 12.02 -13.56 0.57
C VAL A 181 12.06 -12.03 0.44
N ALA A 182 12.10 -11.52 -0.79
CA ALA A 182 12.08 -10.08 -1.04
C ALA A 182 10.82 -9.41 -0.48
N GLY A 183 9.66 -10.07 -0.56
CA GLY A 183 8.41 -9.60 0.02
C GLY A 183 8.49 -9.41 1.54
N TRP A 184 9.05 -10.38 2.26
CA TRP A 184 9.26 -10.27 3.71
C TRP A 184 10.25 -9.16 4.07
N VAL A 185 11.38 -9.07 3.35
CA VAL A 185 12.38 -8.01 3.55
C VAL A 185 11.76 -6.63 3.32
N LEU A 186 11.04 -6.45 2.21
CA LEU A 186 10.38 -5.18 1.87
C LEU A 186 9.25 -4.83 2.83
N LEU A 187 8.54 -5.81 3.38
CA LEU A 187 7.56 -5.57 4.44
C LEU A 187 8.25 -4.95 5.67
N VAL A 188 9.30 -5.60 6.17
CA VAL A 188 10.07 -5.09 7.34
C VAL A 188 10.64 -3.71 7.05
N LEU A 189 11.27 -3.50 5.90
CA LEU A 189 11.80 -2.20 5.51
C LEU A 189 10.71 -1.12 5.42
N SER A 190 9.52 -1.48 4.92
CA SER A 190 8.37 -0.56 4.87
C SER A 190 7.90 -0.19 6.28
N LEU A 191 7.80 -1.15 7.19
CA LEU A 191 7.47 -0.89 8.60
C LEU A 191 8.48 0.08 9.24
N LEU A 192 9.78 -0.16 9.05
CA LEU A 192 10.85 0.72 9.52
C LEU A 192 10.77 2.12 8.91
N ALA A 193 10.48 2.22 7.61
CA ALA A 193 10.28 3.49 6.93
C ALA A 193 9.08 4.27 7.48
N GLY A 194 7.98 3.57 7.78
CA GLY A 194 6.82 4.17 8.44
C GLY A 194 7.14 4.67 9.84
N ALA A 195 7.82 3.86 10.66
CA ALA A 195 8.27 4.29 11.99
C ALA A 195 9.17 5.52 11.90
N ALA A 196 10.17 5.50 11.02
CA ALA A 196 11.06 6.64 10.78
C ALA A 196 10.28 7.89 10.35
N ALA A 197 9.29 7.75 9.46
CA ALA A 197 8.43 8.86 9.04
C ALA A 197 7.68 9.47 10.23
N VAL A 198 7.05 8.67 11.09
CA VAL A 198 6.35 9.16 12.30
C VAL A 198 7.30 9.91 13.23
N PHE A 199 8.50 9.38 13.49
CA PHE A 199 9.51 10.07 14.33
C PHE A 199 9.98 11.39 13.71
N LEU A 200 10.13 11.48 12.39
CA LEU A 200 10.47 12.72 11.69
C LEU A 200 9.33 13.75 11.75
N GLY A 201 8.08 13.30 11.67
CA GLY A 201 6.88 14.14 11.79
C GLY A 201 6.72 14.74 13.18
N ALA A 202 6.99 13.96 14.23
CA ALA A 202 6.90 14.38 15.63
C ALA A 202 7.92 15.46 16.02
N ARG A 203 9.03 15.58 15.28
CA ARG A 203 10.10 16.57 15.52
C ARG A 203 9.80 17.97 14.96
N LYS A 204 8.65 18.21 14.32
CA LYS A 204 8.27 19.57 13.92
C LYS A 204 8.03 20.40 15.18
N PRO A 205 8.77 21.50 15.41
CA PRO A 205 8.49 22.37 16.54
C PRO A 205 7.07 22.91 16.39
N LYS A 206 6.25 22.79 17.44
CA LYS A 206 5.05 23.61 17.58
C LYS A 206 5.52 25.04 17.43
N ALA A 207 5.20 25.69 16.32
CA ALA A 207 5.32 27.14 16.23
C ALA A 207 4.53 27.68 17.43
N ALA A 208 5.22 28.37 18.33
CA ALA A 208 4.60 29.02 19.47
C ALA A 208 3.43 29.87 18.94
N ARG A 209 2.23 29.58 19.44
CA ARG A 209 1.06 30.46 19.29
C ARG A 209 1.32 31.73 20.08
#